data_AF-A0A9D6I7X0-F1
#
_entry.id   AF-A0A9D6I7X0-F1
#
_cell.length_a   1.000
_cell.length_b   1.000
_cell.length_c   1.000
_cell.angle_alpha   90.00
_cell.angle_beta   90.00
_cell.angle_gamma   90.00
#
_symmetry.space_group_name_H-M   'P 1'
#
loop_
_entity.id
_entity.type
_entity.pdbx_description
1 polymer ?
#
loop_
_entity_poly.entity_id
_entity_poly.type
_entity_poly.pdbx_seq_one_letter_code
_entity_poly.pdbx_strand_id
1 'polypeptide(L)'
;CADCHVKGAGQGAEKFLGGRLLGNAEAGLTRHFPTWRTNFQVVWDMRRRMQWCMLPLGMNILPADSIEYAELELYLTSFDRGKPMSVPGIRH
;
A
#
# COMPACT_ATOMS: atom_id res chain seq x y z
N CYS A 1 -3.34 8.32 -1.04
CA CYS A 1 -3.92 6.95 -1.14
C CYS A 1 -5.08 6.90 -2.11
N ALA A 2 -6.20 7.59 -1.84
CA ALA A 2 -7.41 7.51 -2.66
C ALA A 2 -7.19 7.94 -4.13
N ASP A 3 -6.51 9.06 -4.38
CA ASP A 3 -6.31 9.61 -5.74
C ASP A 3 -5.57 8.67 -6.72
N CYS A 4 -4.88 7.64 -6.21
CA CYS A 4 -4.14 6.66 -7.01
C CYS A 4 -4.67 5.22 -6.84
N HIS A 5 -5.25 4.88 -5.68
CA HIS A 5 -5.58 3.50 -5.33
C HIS A 5 -7.09 3.25 -5.14
N VAL A 6 -7.95 4.22 -5.39
CA VAL A 6 -9.41 4.04 -5.43
C VAL A 6 -9.89 4.17 -6.87
N LYS A 7 -10.82 3.31 -7.28
CA LYS A 7 -11.39 3.37 -8.62
C LYS A 7 -12.27 4.62 -8.73
N GLY A 8 -12.06 5.44 -9.77
CA GLY A 8 -12.85 6.65 -10.00
C GLY A 8 -12.43 7.89 -9.20
N ALA A 9 -11.41 7.82 -8.35
CA ALA A 9 -10.84 8.98 -7.66
C ALA A 9 -9.53 9.44 -8.33
N GLY A 10 -9.39 10.73 -8.65
CA GLY A 10 -8.15 11.31 -9.20
C GLY A 10 -7.64 10.62 -10.47
N GLN A 11 -6.36 10.21 -10.48
CA GLN A 11 -5.78 9.42 -11.56
C GLN A 11 -6.26 7.96 -11.54
N GLY A 12 -6.76 7.48 -10.40
CA GLY A 12 -7.57 6.26 -10.26
C GLY A 12 -6.77 4.95 -10.33
N ALA A 13 -7.22 3.97 -9.54
CA ALA A 13 -6.71 2.60 -9.62
C ALA A 13 -6.95 1.96 -11.00
N GLU A 14 -6.29 0.83 -11.27
CA GLU A 14 -6.41 0.05 -12.52
C GLU A 14 -5.87 0.80 -13.75
N LYS A 15 -5.04 1.82 -13.53
CA LYS A 15 -4.29 2.54 -14.56
C LYS A 15 -2.79 2.41 -14.35
N PHE A 16 -2.03 2.68 -15.40
CA PHE A 16 -0.58 2.65 -15.35
C PHE A 16 -0.01 3.96 -14.80
N LEU A 17 0.90 3.83 -13.83
CA LEU A 17 1.79 4.91 -13.39
C LEU A 17 3.21 4.54 -13.81
N GLY A 18 3.65 5.11 -14.93
CA GLY A 18 4.84 4.63 -15.64
C GLY A 18 4.66 3.15 -16.04
N GLY A 19 5.65 2.31 -15.74
CA GLY A 19 5.62 0.88 -16.07
C GLY A 19 4.84 -0.01 -15.07
N ARG A 20 4.10 0.55 -14.11
CA ARG A 20 3.43 -0.21 -13.05
C ARG A 20 1.92 -0.03 -13.09
N LEU A 21 1.18 -1.14 -13.08
CA LEU A 21 -0.28 -1.12 -12.92
C LEU A 21 -0.62 -0.82 -11.45
N LEU A 22 -1.41 0.21 -11.20
CA LEU A 22 -1.85 0.58 -9.85
C LEU A 22 -2.96 -0.36 -9.37
N GLY A 23 -2.73 -1.03 -8.24
CA GLY A 23 -3.74 -1.86 -7.58
C GLY A 23 -4.85 -1.03 -6.95
N ASN A 24 -6.07 -1.58 -6.93
CA ASN A 24 -7.21 -1.03 -6.22
C ASN A 24 -7.17 -1.45 -4.73
N ALA A 25 -7.02 -0.50 -3.82
CA ALA A 25 -6.98 -0.76 -2.39
C ALA A 25 -8.30 -1.32 -1.84
N GLU A 26 -9.44 -0.95 -2.43
CA GLU A 26 -10.77 -1.44 -2.03
C GLU A 26 -10.95 -2.93 -2.39
N ALA A 27 -10.20 -3.40 -3.40
CA ALA A 27 -10.11 -4.82 -3.74
C ALA A 27 -9.21 -5.62 -2.77
N GLY A 28 -8.54 -4.95 -1.82
CA GLY A 28 -7.66 -5.54 -0.81
C GLY A 28 -6.22 -5.07 -0.97
N LEU A 29 -5.52 -4.84 0.15
CA LEU A 29 -4.20 -4.21 0.16
C LEU A 29 -3.22 -4.83 1.15
N THR A 30 -3.67 -5.11 2.36
CA THR A 30 -2.83 -5.47 3.50
C THR A 30 -2.61 -6.97 3.65
N ARG A 31 -3.55 -7.82 3.17
CA ARG A 31 -3.54 -9.29 3.35
C ARG A 31 -2.32 -10.03 2.81
N HIS A 32 -1.48 -9.35 2.04
CA HIS A 32 -0.26 -9.90 1.46
C HIS A 32 1.02 -9.32 2.07
N PHE A 33 0.93 -8.45 3.07
CA PHE A 33 2.07 -7.98 3.83
C PHE A 33 2.41 -8.95 4.97
N PRO A 34 3.71 -9.14 5.30
CA PRO A 34 4.88 -8.48 4.71
C PRO A 34 5.18 -8.96 3.27
N THR A 35 5.82 -8.10 2.47
CA THR A 35 6.14 -8.39 1.06
C THR A 35 7.63 -8.37 0.77
N TRP A 36 8.14 -9.36 0.01
CA TRP A 36 9.46 -9.28 -0.60
C TRP A 36 9.43 -8.32 -1.80
N ARG A 37 10.27 -7.29 -1.76
CA ARG A 37 10.40 -6.27 -2.82
C ARG A 37 11.54 -6.63 -3.75
N THR A 38 11.24 -7.08 -4.97
CA THR A 38 12.30 -7.54 -5.90
C THR A 38 13.27 -6.43 -6.30
N ASN A 39 12.82 -5.17 -6.32
CA ASN A 39 13.65 -4.02 -6.70
C ASN A 39 14.63 -3.57 -5.61
N PHE A 40 14.34 -3.85 -4.34
CA PHE A 40 15.19 -3.49 -3.19
C PHE A 40 15.83 -4.70 -2.50
N GLN A 41 15.45 -5.92 -2.89
CA GLN A 41 15.90 -7.17 -2.29
C GLN A 41 15.77 -7.18 -0.76
N VAL A 42 14.63 -6.69 -0.26
CA VAL A 42 14.34 -6.61 1.17
C VAL A 42 12.83 -6.79 1.41
N VAL A 43 12.49 -7.30 2.59
CA VAL A 43 11.10 -7.42 3.04
C VAL A 43 10.58 -6.07 3.52
N TRP A 44 9.39 -5.69 3.07
CA TRP A 44 8.67 -4.50 3.51
C TRP A 44 7.39 -4.89 4.25
N ASP A 45 7.18 -4.25 5.39
CA ASP A 45 5.88 -4.21 6.06
C ASP A 45 4.99 -3.11 5.47
N MET A 46 3.79 -2.97 6.03
CA MET A 46 2.82 -1.98 5.59
C MET A 46 3.25 -0.54 5.94
N ARG A 47 3.91 -0.33 7.07
CA ARG A 47 4.38 1.00 7.53
C ARG A 47 5.44 1.57 6.61
N ARG A 48 6.45 0.78 6.25
CA ARG A 48 7.46 1.15 5.25
C ARG A 48 6.82 1.44 3.89
N ARG A 49 5.78 0.68 3.51
CA ARG A 49 5.02 0.97 2.29
C ARG A 49 4.34 2.34 2.36
N MET A 50 3.71 2.70 3.47
CA MET A 50 3.08 4.01 3.66
C MET A 50 4.10 5.15 3.56
N GLN A 51 5.23 5.03 4.26
CA GLN A 51 6.32 6.01 4.18
C GLN A 51 6.83 6.17 2.74
N TRP A 52 7.00 5.06 2.02
CA TRP A 52 7.44 5.10 0.62
C TRP A 52 6.41 5.72 -0.32
N CYS A 53 5.11 5.61 -0.02
CA CYS A 53 4.05 6.28 -0.76
C CYS A 53 4.08 7.81 -0.59
N MET A 54 4.60 8.32 0.52
CA MET A 54 4.70 9.76 0.81
C MET A 54 5.86 10.44 0.08
N LEU A 55 6.96 9.72 -0.20
CA LEU A 55 8.13 10.25 -0.90
C LEU A 55 7.81 10.97 -2.22
N PRO A 56 7.10 10.37 -3.20
CA PRO A 56 6.81 11.04 -4.48
C PRO A 56 5.83 12.22 -4.33
N LEU A 57 5.14 12.34 -3.20
CA LEU A 57 4.23 13.43 -2.90
C LEU A 57 4.94 14.64 -2.26
N GLY A 58 6.25 14.51 -1.95
CA GLY A 58 6.99 15.56 -1.23
C GLY A 58 6.49 15.81 0.19
N MET A 59 5.85 14.81 0.80
CA MET A 59 5.26 14.92 2.13
C MET A 59 6.29 14.61 3.23
N ASN A 60 6.05 15.16 4.42
CA ASN A 60 6.78 14.76 5.63
C ASN A 60 6.43 13.32 6.00
N ILE A 61 7.46 12.53 6.30
CA ILE A 61 7.34 11.13 6.68
C ILE A 61 7.22 11.04 8.20
N LEU A 62 6.20 10.37 8.70
CA LEU A 62 6.01 10.15 10.13
C LEU A 62 6.92 9.00 10.62
N PRO A 63 7.23 8.95 11.94
CA PRO A 63 7.85 7.77 12.53
C PRO A 63 7.08 6.49 12.20
N ALA A 64 7.78 5.37 12.00
CA ALA A 64 7.12 4.12 11.60
C ALA A 64 6.15 3.58 12.67
N ASP A 65 6.32 3.99 13.91
CA ASP A 65 5.51 3.67 15.07
C ASP A 65 4.47 4.74 15.42
N SER A 66 4.25 5.73 14.55
CA SER A 66 3.23 6.75 14.77
C SER A 66 1.81 6.15 14.80
N ILE A 67 0.93 6.76 15.58
CA ILE A 67 -0.46 6.33 15.73
C ILE A 67 -1.22 6.46 14.40
N GLU A 68 -0.92 7.49 13.61
CA GLU A 68 -1.55 7.76 12.33
C GLU A 68 -1.33 6.61 11.34
N TYR A 69 -0.15 5.99 11.35
CA TYR A 69 0.10 4.80 10.52
C TYR A 69 -0.60 3.55 11.05
N ALA A 70 -0.74 3.39 12.37
CA ALA A 70 -1.50 2.28 12.93
C ALA A 70 -3.00 2.38 12.57
N GLU A 71 -3.58 3.57 12.68
CA GLU A 71 -4.98 3.84 12.30
C GLU A 71 -5.19 3.68 10.79
N LEU A 72 -4.26 4.17 9.97
CA LEU A 72 -4.31 4.01 8.53
C LEU A 72 -4.18 2.54 8.12
N GLU A 73 -3.30 1.77 8.77
CA GLU A 73 -3.16 0.33 8.57
C GLU A 73 -4.46 -0.40 8.91
N LEU A 74 -5.08 -0.08 10.05
CA LEU A 74 -6.36 -0.66 10.46
C LEU A 74 -7.47 -0.37 9.44
N TYR A 75 -7.57 0.89 8.99
CA TYR A 75 -8.54 1.29 7.97
C TYR A 75 -8.33 0.51 6.66
N LEU A 76 -7.09 0.44 6.15
CA LEU A 76 -6.80 -0.28 4.91
C LEU A 76 -7.01 -1.79 5.04
N THR A 77 -6.76 -2.35 6.22
CA THR A 77 -7.03 -3.77 6.53
C THR A 77 -8.51 -4.09 6.50
N SER A 78 -9.39 -3.10 6.76
CA SER A 78 -10.83 -3.32 6.69
C SER A 78 -11.30 -3.74 5.28
N PHE A 79 -10.58 -3.34 4.22
CA PHE A 79 -10.86 -3.77 2.85
C PHE A 79 -10.52 -5.24 2.59
N ASP A 80 -9.75 -5.88 3.47
CA ASP A 80 -9.39 -7.29 3.38
C ASP A 80 -10.32 -8.22 4.17
N ARG A 81 -11.37 -7.68 4.81
CA ARG A 81 -12.32 -8.46 5.61
C ARG A 81 -12.93 -9.62 4.81
N GLY A 82 -12.82 -10.83 5.35
CA GLY A 82 -13.35 -12.06 4.73
C GLY A 82 -12.51 -12.63 3.59
N LYS A 83 -11.39 -11.98 3.22
CA LYS A 83 -10.47 -12.48 2.18
C LYS A 83 -9.41 -13.38 2.83
N PRO A 84 -8.93 -14.42 2.12
CA PRO A 84 -7.88 -15.28 2.65
C PRO A 84 -6.56 -14.50 2.84
N MET A 85 -5.71 -14.89 3.78
CA MET A 85 -4.36 -14.33 3.88
C MET A 85 -3.46 -14.88 2.77
N SER A 86 -2.51 -14.07 2.28
CA SER A 86 -1.56 -14.49 1.24
C SER A 86 -0.16 -13.95 1.55
N VAL A 87 0.46 -14.46 2.60
CA VAL A 87 1.72 -13.94 3.15
C VAL A 87 2.85 -15.00 3.08
N PRO A 88 4.11 -14.61 2.81
CA PRO A 88 4.52 -13.27 2.37
C PRO A 88 4.16 -13.03 0.89
N GLY A 89 3.80 -11.79 0.56
CA GLY A 89 3.60 -11.40 -0.84
C GLY A 89 4.92 -11.16 -1.57
N ILE A 90 4.95 -11.35 -2.89
CA ILE A 90 6.09 -10.97 -3.74
C ILE A 90 5.65 -9.81 -4.65
N ARG A 91 6.36 -8.68 -4.65
CA ARG A 91 6.04 -7.49 -5.44
C ARG A 91 7.30 -6.81 -5.98
N HIS A 92 7.15 -6.11 -7.11
CA HIS A 92 8.22 -5.32 -7.72
C HIS A 92 8.36 -3.92 -7.13
#